data_AF-A0A969AKV3-F1
#
_entry.id   AF-A0A969AKV3-F1
#
_cell.length_a   1.000
_cell.length_b   1.000
_cell.length_c   1.000
_cell.angle_alpha   90.00
_cell.angle_beta   90.00
_cell.angle_gamma   90.00
#
_symmetry.space_group_name_H-M   'P 1'
#
loop_
_entity.id
_entity.type
_entity.pdbx_description
1 polymer ?
#
loop_
_entity_poly.entity_id
_entity_poly.type
_entity_poly.pdbx_seq_one_letter_code
_entity_poly.pdbx_strand_id
1 'polypeptide(L)'
;MAQLKTLGVPVVIPTAIPDGFVVTDIAVAAGGDREQGYSILYRHPDNRCFLVEYTAGGVGGTPATEYRLPLNLPLFPEVDYGLNYGAFTDPDLRSQFPEPELMSDWLEYSGGFYRLAGAAYINDQLNDQQSPEPPCQDLAPEEAVTIIESFTEVKDEVVGDG
;
A
#
# COMPACT_ATOMS: atom_id res chain seq x y z
N MET A 1 -2.33 13.53 -8.86
CA MET A 1 -1.65 14.19 -7.71
C MET A 1 -2.44 15.34 -7.11
N ALA A 2 -3.07 16.24 -7.88
CA ALA A 2 -3.83 17.36 -7.30
C ALA A 2 -4.92 16.94 -6.29
N GLN A 3 -5.57 15.79 -6.50
CA GLN A 3 -6.57 15.22 -5.57
C GLN A 3 -5.99 14.71 -4.24
N LEU A 4 -4.74 14.23 -4.21
CA LEU A 4 -4.11 13.79 -2.95
C LEU A 4 -3.75 14.99 -2.08
N LYS A 5 -3.36 16.10 -2.71
CA LYS A 5 -2.99 17.35 -2.02
C LYS A 5 -4.17 17.97 -1.26
N THR A 6 -5.41 17.75 -1.70
CA THR A 6 -6.59 18.30 -1.01
C THR A 6 -6.84 17.67 0.36
N LEU A 7 -6.19 16.55 0.68
CA LEU A 7 -6.27 15.93 1.99
C LEU A 7 -5.48 16.69 3.06
N GLY A 8 -4.46 17.48 2.68
CA GLY A 8 -3.60 18.17 3.65
C GLY A 8 -2.75 17.23 4.51
N VAL A 9 -2.57 15.97 4.08
CA VAL A 9 -1.73 14.95 4.73
C VAL A 9 -0.45 14.71 3.92
N PRO A 10 0.63 14.23 4.55
CA PRO A 10 1.83 13.85 3.83
C PRO A 10 1.54 12.71 2.85
N VAL A 11 1.84 12.95 1.58
CA VAL A 11 1.67 11.96 0.51
C VAL A 11 2.98 11.21 0.38
N VAL A 12 2.96 9.91 0.61
CA VAL A 12 4.12 9.01 0.48
C VAL A 12 3.89 8.11 -0.71
N ILE A 13 4.88 8.04 -1.59
CA ILE A 13 4.85 7.19 -2.79
C ILE A 13 6.19 6.47 -2.97
N PRO A 14 6.21 5.32 -3.64
CA PRO A 14 7.45 4.67 -4.04
C PRO A 14 8.16 5.48 -5.13
N THR A 15 9.49 5.46 -5.07
CA THR A 15 10.36 6.04 -6.12
C THR A 15 10.99 4.98 -7.02
N ALA A 16 11.13 3.74 -6.54
CA ALA A 16 11.61 2.60 -7.30
C ALA A 16 10.41 1.77 -7.78
N ILE A 17 9.67 2.30 -8.76
CA ILE A 17 8.58 1.57 -9.40
C ILE A 17 9.18 0.75 -10.56
N PRO A 18 8.96 -0.58 -10.62
CA PRO A 18 9.44 -1.40 -11.72
C PRO A 18 8.90 -0.94 -13.07
N ASP A 19 9.68 -1.15 -14.12
CA ASP A 19 9.30 -0.76 -15.48
C ASP A 19 7.95 -1.38 -15.88
N GLY A 20 7.13 -0.59 -16.58
CA GLY A 20 5.83 -1.02 -17.09
C GLY A 20 4.65 -0.84 -16.15
N PHE A 21 4.87 -0.56 -14.86
CA PHE A 21 3.78 -0.19 -13.96
C PHE A 21 3.28 1.23 -14.25
N VAL A 22 1.96 1.39 -14.21
CA VAL A 22 1.29 2.69 -14.30
C VAL A 22 0.29 2.84 -13.16
N VAL A 23 0.04 4.09 -12.75
CA VAL A 23 -1.07 4.39 -11.83
C VAL A 23 -2.37 4.28 -12.60
N THR A 24 -3.24 3.35 -12.21
CA THR A 24 -4.54 3.14 -12.86
C THR A 24 -5.70 3.72 -12.07
N ASP A 25 -5.56 3.85 -10.75
CA ASP A 25 -6.59 4.46 -9.91
C ASP A 25 -5.98 5.23 -8.73
N ILE A 26 -6.69 6.28 -8.31
CA ILE A 26 -6.41 7.06 -7.11
C ILE A 26 -7.73 7.29 -6.40
N ALA A 27 -7.90 6.66 -5.24
CA ALA A 27 -9.06 6.88 -4.39
C ALA A 27 -8.70 7.78 -3.21
N VAL A 28 -9.62 8.68 -2.86
CA VAL A 28 -9.48 9.59 -1.73
C VAL A 28 -10.71 9.43 -0.85
N ALA A 29 -10.48 9.04 0.40
CA ALA A 29 -11.51 9.02 1.43
C ALA A 29 -11.39 10.32 2.24
N ALA A 30 -12.37 11.21 2.06
CA ALA A 30 -12.52 12.40 2.88
C ALA A 30 -13.57 12.11 3.97
N GLY A 31 -13.12 11.83 5.19
CA GLY A 31 -13.97 11.59 6.37
C GLY A 31 -13.47 12.37 7.59
N GLY A 32 -13.93 12.03 8.80
CA GLY A 32 -13.39 12.61 10.03
C GLY A 32 -11.92 12.25 10.25
N ASP A 33 -11.29 12.75 11.34
CA ASP A 33 -9.85 12.60 11.62
C ASP A 33 -9.31 11.14 11.57
N ARG A 34 -10.17 10.11 11.61
CA ARG A 34 -9.80 8.68 11.53
C ARG A 34 -10.23 7.96 10.26
N GLU A 35 -11.02 8.63 9.41
CA GLU A 35 -11.59 8.08 8.17
C GLU A 35 -10.93 8.71 6.93
N GLN A 36 -10.06 9.69 7.15
CA GLN A 36 -9.28 10.31 6.10
C GLN A 36 -8.19 9.36 5.60
N GLY A 37 -8.16 9.13 4.29
CA GLY A 37 -7.22 8.21 3.68
C GLY A 37 -7.07 8.42 2.18
N TYR A 38 -6.07 7.75 1.60
CA TYR A 38 -5.98 7.60 0.15
C TYR A 38 -5.44 6.23 -0.21
N SER A 39 -5.71 5.81 -1.43
CA SER A 39 -5.06 4.66 -2.03
C SER A 39 -4.66 4.96 -3.47
N ILE A 40 -3.55 4.37 -3.91
CA ILE A 40 -3.00 4.51 -5.25
C ILE A 40 -2.75 3.10 -5.79
N LEU A 41 -3.48 2.73 -6.83
CA LEU A 41 -3.34 1.43 -7.48
C LEU A 41 -2.35 1.53 -8.63
N TYR A 42 -1.29 0.72 -8.55
CA TYR A 42 -0.30 0.55 -9.59
C TYR A 42 -0.51 -0.79 -10.28
N ARG A 43 -0.49 -0.79 -11.60
CA ARG A 43 -0.72 -2.00 -12.40
C ARG A 43 0.24 -2.14 -13.55
N HIS A 44 0.73 -3.37 -13.73
CA HIS A 44 1.49 -3.81 -14.88
C HIS A 44 0.57 -4.43 -15.95
N PRO A 45 0.90 -4.35 -17.25
CA PRO A 45 0.16 -5.02 -18.33
C PRO A 45 -0.06 -6.54 -18.13
N ASP A 46 0.84 -7.20 -17.39
CA ASP A 46 0.75 -8.62 -17.05
C ASP A 46 -0.15 -8.91 -15.84
N ASN A 47 -0.98 -7.95 -15.42
CA ASN A 47 -1.88 -8.00 -14.25
C ASN A 47 -1.19 -8.11 -12.89
N ARG A 48 0.13 -7.90 -12.81
CA ARG A 48 0.79 -7.69 -11.53
C ARG A 48 0.37 -6.34 -10.97
N CYS A 49 -0.05 -6.29 -9.72
CA CYS A 49 -0.53 -5.06 -9.09
C CYS A 49 0.05 -4.89 -7.69
N PHE A 50 0.12 -3.64 -7.26
CA PHE A 50 0.26 -3.31 -5.84
C PHE A 50 -0.50 -2.02 -5.55
N LEU A 51 -0.94 -1.89 -4.31
CA LEU A 51 -1.62 -0.71 -3.79
C LEU A 51 -0.72 -0.06 -2.77
N VAL A 52 -0.62 1.27 -2.81
CA VAL A 52 -0.09 2.06 -1.70
C VAL A 52 -1.25 2.78 -1.06
N GLU A 53 -1.42 2.58 0.24
CA GLU A 53 -2.50 3.19 0.99
C GLU A 53 -2.01 3.97 2.20
N TYR A 54 -2.82 4.94 2.59
CA TYR A 54 -2.67 5.76 3.77
C TYR A 54 -4.01 5.85 4.51
N THR A 55 -3.95 5.79 5.84
CA THR A 55 -5.05 6.14 6.72
C THR A 55 -4.56 6.98 7.90
N ALA A 56 -5.36 7.97 8.31
CA ALA A 56 -5.09 8.78 9.49
C ALA A 56 -5.28 8.01 10.82
N GLY A 57 -5.90 6.82 10.80
CA GLY A 57 -6.02 5.98 11.99
C GLY A 57 -6.89 4.75 11.80
N GLY A 58 -7.31 4.17 12.94
CA GLY A 58 -8.17 2.98 12.94
C GLY A 58 -7.46 1.69 12.52
N VAL A 59 -6.13 1.70 12.45
CA VAL A 59 -5.35 0.51 12.09
C VAL A 59 -5.26 -0.46 13.27
N GLY A 60 -5.55 -1.73 12.99
CA GLY A 60 -5.19 -2.84 13.87
C GLY A 60 -3.75 -3.29 13.62
N GLY A 61 -3.29 -4.30 14.35
CA GLY A 61 -2.04 -4.97 14.03
C GLY A 61 -2.15 -5.76 12.71
N THR A 62 -1.04 -5.87 11.98
CA THR A 62 -0.99 -6.72 10.79
C THR A 62 -0.96 -8.19 11.23
N PRO A 63 -1.93 -9.03 10.79
CA PRO A 63 -1.93 -10.44 11.14
C PRO A 63 -0.70 -11.17 10.59
N ALA A 64 -0.20 -12.15 11.34
CA ALA A 64 0.95 -12.94 10.90
C ALA A 64 0.59 -13.86 9.73
N THR A 65 1.54 -13.98 8.81
CA THR A 65 1.49 -14.88 7.64
C THR A 65 2.61 -15.90 7.71
N GLU A 66 2.57 -16.89 6.82
CA GLU A 66 3.57 -17.97 6.77
C GLU A 66 5.01 -17.47 6.65
N TYR A 67 5.21 -16.33 5.98
CA TYR A 67 6.52 -15.78 5.73
C TYR A 67 6.57 -14.27 6.01
N ARG A 68 7.74 -13.81 6.45
CA ARG A 68 8.01 -12.39 6.68
C ARG A 68 9.41 -12.04 6.21
N LEU A 69 9.52 -10.97 5.42
CA LEU A 69 10.81 -10.35 5.08
C LEU A 69 10.98 -9.05 5.89
N PRO A 70 12.17 -8.77 6.46
CA PRO A 70 12.43 -7.50 7.12
C PRO A 70 12.45 -6.35 6.11
N LEU A 71 12.04 -5.16 6.55
CA LEU A 71 12.10 -3.93 5.76
C LEU A 71 13.11 -2.95 6.36
N ASN A 72 13.93 -2.36 5.51
CA ASN A 72 14.88 -1.30 5.86
C ASN A 72 14.35 0.01 5.27
N LEU A 73 13.68 0.81 6.11
CA LEU A 73 12.90 1.95 5.65
C LEU A 73 13.54 3.28 6.05
N PRO A 74 14.24 3.99 5.14
CA PRO A 74 14.88 5.26 5.47
C PRO A 74 13.88 6.34 5.95
N LEU A 75 12.65 6.34 5.40
CA LEU A 75 11.60 7.30 5.76
C LEU A 75 10.90 6.96 7.09
N PHE A 76 10.92 5.69 7.49
CA PHE A 76 10.22 5.16 8.67
C PHE A 76 11.23 4.59 9.67
N PRO A 77 12.15 5.40 10.20
CA PRO A 77 13.08 4.92 11.21
C PRO A 77 12.28 4.58 12.48
N GLU A 78 12.66 3.49 13.16
CA GLU A 78 12.28 3.14 14.54
C GLU A 78 11.28 1.99 14.80
N VAL A 79 11.03 1.07 13.86
CA VAL A 79 10.30 -0.19 14.16
C VAL A 79 10.87 -1.35 13.34
N ASP A 80 10.83 -2.58 13.89
CA ASP A 80 11.04 -3.82 13.12
C ASP A 80 9.82 -4.05 12.23
N TYR A 81 9.75 -3.33 11.10
CA TYR A 81 8.73 -3.50 10.08
C TYR A 81 9.09 -4.63 9.11
N GLY A 82 8.07 -5.26 8.54
CA GLY A 82 8.23 -6.37 7.62
C GLY A 82 7.16 -6.42 6.54
N LEU A 83 7.49 -7.14 5.48
CA LEU A 83 6.56 -7.60 4.46
C LEU A 83 6.07 -8.99 4.86
N ASN A 84 4.76 -9.12 5.08
CA ASN A 84 4.06 -10.36 5.39
C ASN A 84 3.53 -10.96 4.08
N TYR A 85 3.78 -12.24 3.84
CA TYR A 85 3.32 -12.92 2.64
C TYR A 85 3.01 -14.41 2.82
N GLY A 86 2.16 -14.94 1.93
CA GLY A 86 1.63 -16.30 2.01
C GLY A 86 0.33 -16.36 2.81
N ALA A 87 -0.10 -17.56 3.19
CA ALA A 87 -1.36 -17.72 3.92
C ALA A 87 -1.25 -17.14 5.35
N PHE A 88 -2.37 -16.68 5.92
CA PHE A 88 -2.41 -16.33 7.35
C PHE A 88 -2.05 -17.54 8.22
N THR A 89 -1.34 -17.31 9.33
CA THR A 89 -1.02 -18.37 10.31
C THR A 89 -2.19 -18.69 11.22
N ASP A 90 -3.07 -17.71 11.44
CA ASP A 90 -4.31 -17.90 12.20
C ASP A 90 -5.31 -18.72 11.36
N PRO A 91 -5.86 -19.82 11.90
CA PRO A 91 -6.73 -20.72 11.13
C PRO A 91 -8.10 -20.10 10.80
N ASP A 92 -8.63 -19.23 11.65
CA ASP A 92 -9.93 -18.58 11.41
C ASP A 92 -9.76 -17.52 10.32
N LEU A 93 -8.66 -16.76 10.34
CA LEU A 93 -8.33 -15.83 9.24
C LEU A 93 -8.04 -16.58 7.94
N ARG A 94 -7.27 -17.67 7.98
CA ARG A 94 -7.00 -18.50 6.79
C ARG A 94 -8.26 -19.10 6.18
N SER A 95 -9.25 -19.46 6.99
CA SER A 95 -10.53 -19.97 6.49
C SER A 95 -11.40 -18.87 5.87
N GLN A 96 -11.29 -17.62 6.34
CA GLN A 96 -12.04 -16.48 5.83
C GLN A 96 -11.39 -15.87 4.59
N PHE A 97 -10.07 -15.83 4.57
CA PHE A 97 -9.21 -15.29 3.52
C PHE A 97 -8.27 -16.41 3.05
N PRO A 98 -8.72 -17.30 2.16
CA PRO A 98 -7.96 -18.47 1.73
C PRO A 98 -6.85 -18.14 0.73
N GLU A 99 -6.93 -16.98 0.07
CA GLU A 99 -5.92 -16.54 -0.88
C GLU A 99 -4.62 -16.13 -0.14
N PRO A 100 -3.44 -16.35 -0.74
CA PRO A 100 -2.19 -15.86 -0.20
C PRO A 100 -2.20 -14.34 -0.10
N GLU A 101 -1.66 -13.82 1.00
CA GLU A 101 -1.53 -12.39 1.23
C GLU A 101 -0.15 -11.88 0.80
N LEU A 102 -0.09 -10.58 0.53
CA LEU A 102 1.14 -9.82 0.38
C LEU A 102 0.87 -8.42 0.93
N MET A 103 1.37 -8.11 2.12
CA MET A 103 1.16 -6.80 2.74
C MET A 103 2.29 -6.39 3.65
N SER A 104 2.68 -5.12 3.64
CA SER A 104 3.58 -4.61 4.67
C SER A 104 2.87 -4.49 6.01
N ASP A 105 3.65 -4.41 7.08
CA ASP A 105 3.17 -3.81 8.33
C ASP A 105 2.65 -2.38 8.07
N TRP A 106 1.80 -1.88 8.96
CA TRP A 106 1.42 -0.46 8.95
C TRP A 106 2.63 0.38 9.35
N LEU A 107 3.15 1.15 8.40
CA LEU A 107 4.31 2.00 8.55
C LEU A 107 3.84 3.36 9.11
N GLU A 108 4.26 3.71 10.32
CA GLU A 108 3.85 4.94 10.97
C GLU A 108 4.76 6.10 10.55
N TYR A 109 4.17 7.16 10.00
CA TYR A 109 4.91 8.37 9.66
C TYR A 109 4.04 9.60 9.76
N SER A 110 4.58 10.66 10.36
CA SER A 110 3.95 11.99 10.46
C SER A 110 2.47 11.96 10.91
N GLY A 111 2.13 11.07 11.84
CA GLY A 111 0.79 10.99 12.46
C GLY A 111 -0.24 10.15 11.69
N GLY A 112 0.16 9.40 10.67
CA GLY A 112 -0.69 8.41 10.03
C GLY A 112 0.04 7.14 9.64
N PHE A 113 -0.66 6.24 8.97
CA PHE A 113 -0.22 4.88 8.71
C PHE A 113 -0.26 4.57 7.22
N TYR A 114 0.83 4.02 6.71
CA TYR A 114 1.02 3.70 5.31
C TYR A 114 1.22 2.20 5.14
N ARG A 115 0.80 1.63 4.02
CA ARG A 115 1.01 0.21 3.73
C ARG A 115 1.10 -0.04 2.23
N LEU A 116 1.88 -1.05 1.86
CA LEU A 116 1.74 -1.70 0.56
C LEU A 116 0.84 -2.94 0.72
N ALA A 117 -0.14 -3.10 -0.16
CA ALA A 117 -1.01 -4.27 -0.23
C ALA A 117 -1.01 -4.90 -1.63
N GLY A 118 -1.15 -6.21 -1.66
CA GLY A 118 -1.13 -7.04 -2.86
C GLY A 118 -2.50 -7.46 -3.38
N ALA A 119 -2.50 -8.48 -4.22
CA ALA A 119 -3.60 -8.89 -5.05
C ALA A 119 -4.85 -9.34 -4.28
N ALA A 120 -4.70 -10.09 -3.18
CA ALA A 120 -5.85 -10.56 -2.40
C ALA A 120 -6.72 -9.38 -1.94
N TYR A 121 -6.10 -8.39 -1.29
CA TYR A 121 -6.76 -7.16 -0.86
C TYR A 121 -7.32 -6.33 -2.04
N ILE A 122 -6.53 -6.14 -3.10
CA ILE A 122 -6.96 -5.36 -4.26
C ILE A 122 -8.16 -5.99 -4.95
N ASN A 123 -8.14 -7.31 -5.13
CA ASN A 123 -9.22 -8.03 -5.83
C ASN A 123 -10.52 -8.01 -5.03
N ASP A 124 -10.46 -8.07 -3.70
CA ASP A 124 -11.64 -7.87 -2.83
C ASP A 124 -12.30 -6.50 -3.11
N GLN A 125 -11.49 -5.42 -3.11
CA GLN A 125 -11.98 -4.07 -3.41
C GLN A 125 -12.55 -3.94 -4.84
N LEU A 126 -11.85 -4.49 -5.84
CA LEU A 126 -12.30 -4.43 -7.23
C LEU A 126 -13.59 -5.22 -7.46
N ASN A 127 -13.77 -6.34 -6.76
CA ASN A 127 -14.99 -7.14 -6.81
C ASN A 127 -16.18 -6.37 -6.21
N ASP A 128 -16.00 -5.75 -5.05
CA ASP A 128 -17.02 -4.91 -4.42
C ASP A 128 -17.44 -3.74 -5.32
N GLN A 129 -16.48 -3.19 -6.07
CA GLN A 129 -16.69 -2.12 -7.03
C GLN A 129 -17.23 -2.59 -8.39
N GLN A 130 -17.38 -3.91 -8.60
CA GLN A 130 -17.78 -4.52 -9.88
C GLN A 130 -16.90 -4.04 -11.05
N SER A 131 -15.59 -3.94 -10.82
CA SER A 131 -14.63 -3.49 -11.82
C SER A 131 -14.58 -4.47 -13.01
N PRO A 132 -14.55 -3.99 -14.27
CA PRO A 132 -14.42 -4.84 -15.46
C PRO A 132 -12.98 -5.31 -15.71
N GLU A 133 -12.05 -4.84 -14.90
CA GLU A 133 -10.63 -5.12 -15.02
C GLU A 133 -10.28 -6.58 -14.67
N PRO A 134 -9.26 -7.19 -15.32
CA PRO A 134 -8.78 -8.51 -14.91
C PRO A 134 -8.32 -8.53 -13.44
N PRO A 135 -8.43 -9.66 -12.74
CA PRO A 135 -7.92 -9.77 -11.37
C PRO A 135 -6.41 -9.57 -11.34
N CYS A 136 -5.95 -8.92 -10.28
CA CYS A 136 -4.55 -8.68 -9.99
C CYS A 136 -3.84 -9.96 -9.53
N GLN A 137 -2.54 -9.99 -9.78
CA GLN A 137 -1.59 -10.97 -9.26
C GLN A 137 -0.55 -10.25 -8.41
N ASP A 138 -0.04 -10.95 -7.40
CA ASP A 138 0.98 -10.40 -6.51
C ASP A 138 2.31 -10.15 -7.24
N LEU A 139 3.06 -9.19 -6.67
CA LEU A 139 4.47 -9.05 -6.96
C LEU A 139 5.27 -10.21 -6.35
N ALA A 140 6.49 -10.42 -6.85
CA ALA A 140 7.46 -11.19 -6.07
C ALA A 140 7.75 -10.47 -4.73
N PRO A 141 7.91 -11.18 -3.60
CA PRO A 141 8.15 -10.55 -2.31
C PRO A 141 9.34 -9.58 -2.31
N GLU A 142 10.44 -9.92 -2.98
CA GLU A 142 11.64 -9.08 -3.06
C GLU A 142 11.40 -7.81 -3.88
N GLU A 143 10.53 -7.87 -4.89
CA GLU A 143 10.11 -6.70 -5.67
C GLU A 143 9.24 -5.77 -4.81
N ALA A 144 8.32 -6.33 -4.02
CA ALA A 144 7.53 -5.56 -3.06
C ALA A 144 8.42 -4.89 -2.00
N VAL A 145 9.40 -5.59 -1.44
CA VAL A 145 10.41 -5.00 -0.52
C VAL A 145 11.08 -3.81 -1.17
N THR A 146 11.58 -3.95 -2.40
CA THR A 146 12.27 -2.88 -3.13
C THR A 146 11.39 -1.64 -3.30
N ILE A 147 10.10 -1.84 -3.61
CA ILE A 147 9.13 -0.76 -3.75
C ILE A 147 8.89 -0.06 -2.41
N ILE A 148 8.66 -0.82 -1.33
CA ILE A 148 8.34 -0.28 0.00
C ILE A 148 9.54 0.49 0.56
N GLU A 149 10.75 -0.06 0.46
CA GLU A 149 11.99 0.59 0.92
C GLU A 149 12.31 1.89 0.14
N SER A 150 11.70 2.07 -1.03
CA SER A 150 11.83 3.28 -1.86
C SER A 150 10.81 4.37 -1.55
N PHE A 151 9.94 4.16 -0.55
CA PHE A 151 8.92 5.14 -0.16
C PHE A 151 9.56 6.48 0.23
N THR A 152 9.05 7.54 -0.39
CA THR A 152 9.42 8.92 -0.07
C THR A 152 8.17 9.76 0.11
N GLU A 153 8.25 10.74 1.00
CA GLU A 153 7.28 11.83 1.03
C GLU A 153 7.46 12.71 -0.22
N VAL A 154 6.36 13.03 -0.88
CA VAL A 154 6.30 14.03 -1.96
C VAL A 154 6.40 15.41 -1.32
N LYS A 155 7.60 15.98 -1.31
CA LYS A 155 7.80 17.37 -0.88
C LYS A 155 7.34 18.30 -2.00
N ASP A 156 6.52 19.29 -1.66
CA ASP A 156 6.27 20.40 -2.57
C ASP A 156 7.59 21.17 -2.75
N GLU A 157 8.23 21.06 -3.92
CA GLU A 157 9.14 22.12 -4.34
C GLU A 157 8.30 23.37 -4.61
N VAL A 158 8.31 24.27 -3.63
CA VAL A 158 7.97 25.68 -3.85
C VAL A 158 9.23 26.37 -4.38
N VAL A 159 9.19 26.80 -5.64
CA VAL A 159 9.45 28.17 -6.16
C VAL A 159 10.02 28.13 -7.58
N GLY A 160 9.39 28.91 -8.45
CA GLY A 160 10.01 29.43 -9.67
C GLY A 160 9.23 30.59 -10.29
N ASP A 161 8.76 31.56 -9.51
CA ASP A 161 8.46 32.91 -10.04
C ASP A 161 9.77 33.70 -10.02
N GLY A 162 10.29 34.01 -11.22
CA GLY A 162 11.41 34.90 -11.48
C GLY A 162 11.29 35.51 -12.86
#